data_AF-A0A347UF94-F1
#
_entry.id   AF-A0A347UF94-F1
#
_cell.length_a   1.000
_cell.length_b   1.000
_cell.length_c   1.000
_cell.angle_alpha   90.00
_cell.angle_beta   90.00
_cell.angle_gamma   90.00
#
_symmetry.space_group_name_H-M   'P 1'
#
loop_
_entity.id
_entity.type
_entity.pdbx_description
1 polymer ?
#
loop_
_entity_poly.entity_id
_entity_poly.type
_entity_poly.pdbx_seq_one_letter_code
_entity_poly.pdbx_strand_id
1 'polypeptide(L)'
;MKKTTLLSSTVTAISLTLGLQPAKAEDTNRYIGLNLITGAPMSAFDGFNTAGAFSNKDTVHSDYQGISLTYGIQDKWHWKGVAITPEIELAWLNDYDVVSASFPGLPNPVFHYRTNIQTGRIGANLWSLVEQGQNWRAEFGIGGGLAYQEIQTDDTVVNGSKSGVSGYGMVGLRYLRDVGNQGQLTASAVVVKTGKSSISLANLGGVDAGNLSVSTLTPEFRIGYHLILGQ
;
A
#
# COMPACT_ATOMS: atom_id res chain seq x y z
N MET A 1 -36.08 8.32 -31.29
CA MET A 1 -34.81 7.59 -31.49
C MET A 1 -33.71 8.32 -30.73
N LYS A 2 -33.23 7.75 -29.62
CA LYS A 2 -32.13 8.33 -28.82
C LYS A 2 -30.80 7.91 -29.45
N LYS A 3 -29.94 8.88 -29.78
CA LYS A 3 -28.56 8.65 -30.23
C LYS A 3 -27.70 8.33 -29.01
N THR A 4 -27.08 7.15 -29.01
CA THR A 4 -26.08 6.74 -28.02
C THR A 4 -24.73 7.29 -28.47
N THR A 5 -24.19 8.24 -27.73
CA THR A 5 -22.85 8.78 -27.96
C THR A 5 -21.83 7.84 -27.29
N LEU A 6 -21.03 7.15 -28.10
CA LEU A 6 -19.87 6.38 -27.61
C LEU A 6 -18.78 7.36 -27.16
N LEU A 7 -18.49 7.38 -25.87
CA LEU A 7 -17.29 8.00 -25.30
C LEU A 7 -16.11 7.07 -25.56
N SER A 8 -15.27 7.40 -26.55
CA SER A 8 -13.96 6.78 -26.72
C SER A 8 -12.99 7.37 -25.69
N SER A 9 -12.71 6.64 -24.62
CA SER A 9 -11.67 7.01 -23.66
C SER A 9 -10.29 6.57 -24.19
N THR A 10 -9.50 7.55 -24.62
CA THR A 10 -8.09 7.37 -24.97
C THR A 10 -7.30 7.08 -23.68
N VAL A 11 -6.79 5.86 -23.53
CA VAL A 11 -5.85 5.50 -22.46
C VAL A 11 -4.47 5.99 -22.85
N THR A 12 -4.04 7.11 -22.28
CA THR A 12 -2.66 7.59 -22.41
C THR A 12 -1.78 6.76 -21.49
N ALA A 13 -1.02 5.82 -22.06
CA ALA A 13 -0.02 5.06 -21.32
C ALA A 13 1.13 6.01 -20.92
N ILE A 14 1.29 6.25 -19.62
CA ILE A 14 2.48 6.93 -19.08
C ILE A 14 3.61 5.90 -19.08
N SER A 15 4.57 6.07 -20.00
CA SER A 15 5.81 5.29 -19.99
C SER A 15 6.81 5.96 -19.04
N LEU A 16 7.05 5.32 -17.90
CA LEU A 16 8.13 5.71 -17.01
C LEU A 16 9.42 5.08 -17.53
N THR A 17 10.10 5.76 -18.45
CA THR A 17 11.35 5.26 -19.06
C THR A 17 12.52 5.58 -18.14
N LEU A 18 12.78 4.72 -17.16
CA LEU A 18 14.11 4.62 -16.55
C LEU A 18 15.04 4.09 -17.65
N GLY A 19 16.19 4.74 -17.89
CA GLY A 19 17.08 4.59 -19.05
C GLY A 19 17.76 3.22 -19.24
N LEU A 20 17.00 2.13 -19.17
CA LEU A 20 17.38 0.78 -19.55
C LEU A 20 17.08 0.61 -21.05
N GLN A 21 18.10 0.35 -21.85
CA GLN A 21 17.92 0.06 -23.28
C GLN A 21 16.98 -1.14 -23.44
N PRO A 22 15.94 -1.06 -24.30
CA PRO A 22 15.10 -2.21 -24.59
C PRO A 22 15.95 -3.25 -25.34
N ALA A 23 16.28 -4.36 -24.67
CA ALA A 23 16.72 -5.57 -25.34
C ALA A 23 15.60 -6.01 -26.31
N LYS A 24 16.00 -6.64 -27.42
CA LYS A 24 15.13 -7.09 -28.52
C LYS A 24 13.82 -7.70 -27.99
N ALA A 25 12.71 -7.36 -28.65
CA ALA A 25 11.37 -7.82 -28.31
C ALA A 25 11.30 -9.36 -28.37
N GLU A 26 11.48 -10.00 -27.22
CA GLU A 26 10.99 -11.34 -26.93
C GLU A 26 9.52 -11.25 -26.48
N ASP A 27 8.76 -12.34 -26.69
CA ASP A 27 7.36 -12.50 -26.32
C ASP A 27 7.14 -12.15 -24.85
N THR A 28 6.80 -10.88 -24.60
CA THR A 28 6.66 -10.34 -23.25
C THR A 28 5.22 -10.56 -22.80
N ASN A 29 5.05 -11.55 -21.91
CA ASN A 29 3.75 -11.88 -21.32
C ASN A 29 3.23 -10.69 -20.51
N ARG A 30 2.13 -10.09 -20.98
CA ARG A 30 1.38 -9.10 -20.21
C ARG A 30 0.43 -9.84 -19.29
N TYR A 31 0.13 -9.31 -18.11
CA TYR A 31 -0.85 -9.90 -17.23
C TYR A 31 -1.69 -8.88 -16.48
N ILE A 32 -2.89 -9.32 -16.09
CA ILE A 32 -3.71 -8.65 -15.08
C ILE A 32 -3.78 -9.60 -13.88
N GLY A 33 -3.47 -9.07 -12.69
CA GLY A 33 -3.51 -9.81 -11.45
C GLY A 33 -4.60 -9.31 -10.51
N LEU A 34 -5.25 -10.23 -9.81
CA LEU A 34 -6.10 -9.91 -8.66
C LEU A 34 -5.55 -10.64 -7.44
N ASN A 35 -5.36 -9.91 -6.34
CA ASN A 35 -4.87 -10.47 -5.09
C ASN A 35 -5.78 -10.10 -3.92
N LEU A 36 -5.94 -11.03 -2.99
CA LEU A 36 -6.40 -10.78 -1.62
C LEU A 36 -5.18 -10.40 -0.78
N ILE A 37 -5.34 -9.42 0.09
CA ILE A 37 -4.31 -8.90 0.98
C ILE A 37 -4.75 -9.13 2.43
N THR A 38 -3.84 -9.61 3.25
CA THR A 38 -3.93 -9.52 4.70
C THR A 38 -2.65 -8.85 5.21
N GLY A 39 -2.80 -7.92 6.13
CA GLY A 39 -1.66 -7.20 6.70
C GLY A 39 -1.84 -6.99 8.20
N ALA A 40 -0.70 -6.93 8.90
CA ALA A 40 -0.64 -6.67 10.34
C ALA A 40 0.15 -5.37 10.58
N PRO A 41 -0.43 -4.18 10.32
CA PRO A 41 0.25 -2.90 10.49
C PRO A 41 0.75 -2.69 11.93
N MET A 42 2.02 -2.32 12.02
CA MET A 42 2.60 -1.68 13.20
C MET A 42 2.44 -0.17 13.05
N SER A 43 1.52 0.40 13.81
CA SER A 43 1.21 1.83 13.77
C SER A 43 1.96 2.53 14.90
N ALA A 44 2.92 3.38 14.54
CA ALA A 44 3.64 4.22 15.47
C ALA A 44 2.91 5.57 15.60
N PHE A 45 2.38 5.83 16.80
CA PHE A 45 1.72 7.06 17.18
C PHE A 45 2.69 7.96 17.93
N ASP A 46 2.63 9.25 17.62
CA ASP A 46 3.48 10.29 18.20
C ASP A 46 2.70 11.62 18.25
N GLY A 47 2.95 12.48 19.22
CA GLY A 47 2.19 13.74 19.33
C GLY A 47 2.51 14.55 20.57
N PHE A 48 2.04 15.80 20.59
CA PHE A 48 2.16 16.70 21.75
C PHE A 48 0.84 17.41 22.02
N ASN A 49 0.53 17.66 23.30
CA ASN A 49 -0.61 18.50 23.67
C ASN A 49 -0.19 19.94 23.95
N THR A 50 -1.01 20.90 23.50
CA THR A 50 -0.72 22.34 23.66
C THR A 50 -0.92 22.79 25.11
N ALA A 51 -1.93 22.26 25.80
CA ALA A 51 -2.34 22.69 27.14
C ALA A 51 -1.53 22.07 28.31
N GLY A 52 -0.50 21.26 28.03
CA GLY A 52 0.29 20.61 29.09
C GLY A 52 1.69 20.15 28.71
N ALA A 53 2.12 20.32 27.44
CA ALA A 53 3.42 19.89 26.93
C ALA A 53 3.76 18.40 27.15
N PHE A 54 2.74 17.55 27.31
CA PHE A 54 2.86 16.11 27.36
C PHE A 54 3.05 15.56 25.95
N SER A 55 4.02 14.67 25.78
CA SER A 55 4.16 13.88 24.58
C SER A 55 3.37 12.58 24.69
N ASN A 56 2.97 12.07 23.54
CA ASN A 56 2.49 10.71 23.39
C ASN A 56 3.44 9.99 22.44
N LYS A 57 3.85 8.78 22.80
CA LYS A 57 4.55 7.88 21.90
C LYS A 57 4.08 6.46 22.18
N ASP A 58 3.45 5.85 21.20
CA ASP A 58 2.87 4.52 21.32
C ASP A 58 3.12 3.70 20.04
N THR A 59 3.13 2.38 20.16
CA THR A 59 3.20 1.48 19.00
C THR A 59 2.25 0.33 19.21
N VAL A 60 1.30 0.24 18.30
CA VAL A 60 0.14 -0.63 18.43
C VAL A 60 -0.04 -1.42 17.14
N HIS A 61 -0.54 -2.62 17.31
CA HIS A 61 -0.75 -3.57 16.21
C HIS A 61 -2.24 -3.62 15.93
N SER A 62 -2.57 -3.64 14.65
CA SER A 62 -3.90 -3.98 14.16
C SER A 62 -3.76 -4.94 12.99
N ASP A 63 -4.89 -5.44 12.51
CA ASP A 63 -4.97 -6.24 11.30
C ASP A 63 -5.87 -5.52 10.30
N TYR A 64 -5.58 -5.67 9.01
CA TYR A 64 -6.51 -5.31 7.95
C TYR A 64 -6.54 -6.37 6.86
N GLN A 65 -7.60 -6.29 6.06
CA GLN A 65 -7.76 -7.06 4.84
C GLN A 65 -7.99 -6.12 3.66
N GLY A 66 -7.71 -6.58 2.45
CA GLY A 66 -7.93 -5.78 1.26
C GLY A 66 -7.85 -6.59 -0.01
N ILE A 67 -7.95 -5.88 -1.13
CA ILE A 67 -7.78 -6.43 -2.46
C ILE A 67 -6.85 -5.53 -3.27
N SER A 68 -6.14 -6.11 -4.22
CA SER A 68 -5.38 -5.33 -5.20
C SER A 68 -5.55 -5.86 -6.60
N LEU A 69 -5.62 -4.92 -7.54
CA LEU A 69 -5.53 -5.15 -8.97
C LEU A 69 -4.12 -4.77 -9.44
N THR A 70 -3.49 -5.64 -10.22
CA THR A 70 -2.18 -5.38 -10.81
C THR A 70 -2.23 -5.49 -12.32
N TYR A 71 -1.36 -4.74 -12.98
CA TYR A 71 -1.05 -4.92 -14.39
C TYR A 71 0.47 -4.93 -14.55
N GLY A 72 1.01 -5.97 -15.19
CA GLY A 72 2.45 -6.10 -15.38
C GLY A 72 2.84 -6.61 -16.74
N ILE A 73 4.12 -6.42 -17.06
CA ILE A 73 4.74 -6.94 -18.27
C ILE A 73 5.93 -7.80 -17.83
N GLN A 74 5.74 -9.11 -17.85
CA GLN A 74 6.72 -10.06 -17.35
C GLN A 74 8.02 -10.00 -18.17
N ASP A 75 9.16 -10.00 -17.46
CA ASP A 75 10.51 -10.05 -18.03
C ASP A 75 10.79 -8.97 -19.08
N LYS A 76 10.12 -7.82 -18.95
CA LYS A 76 10.19 -6.74 -19.94
C LYS A 76 11.59 -6.18 -20.10
N TRP A 77 12.36 -6.11 -19.03
CA TRP A 77 13.72 -5.59 -19.04
C TRP A 77 14.70 -6.65 -18.54
N HIS A 78 15.95 -6.52 -18.95
CA HIS A 78 17.03 -7.36 -18.47
C HIS A 78 18.19 -6.48 -18.03
N TRP A 79 18.69 -6.70 -16.81
CA TRP A 79 19.86 -5.99 -16.30
C TRP A 79 20.89 -7.00 -15.80
N LYS A 80 22.07 -7.01 -16.42
CA LYS A 80 23.15 -7.97 -16.12
C LYS A 80 22.69 -9.44 -16.14
N GLY A 81 21.80 -9.79 -17.07
CA GLY A 81 21.24 -11.13 -17.21
C GLY A 81 20.08 -11.45 -16.26
N VAL A 82 19.68 -10.52 -15.40
CA VAL A 82 18.52 -10.69 -14.52
C VAL A 82 17.29 -10.09 -15.17
N ALA A 83 16.23 -10.88 -15.30
CA ALA A 83 14.95 -10.43 -15.84
C ALA A 83 14.19 -9.57 -14.82
N ILE A 84 13.59 -8.48 -15.31
CA ILE A 84 12.88 -7.48 -14.53
C ILE A 84 11.47 -7.29 -15.11
N THR A 85 10.48 -7.43 -14.23
CA THR A 85 9.06 -7.28 -14.48
C THR A 85 8.54 -5.98 -13.86
N PRO A 86 8.27 -4.93 -14.65
CA PRO A 86 7.51 -3.78 -14.18
C PRO A 86 6.04 -4.13 -13.99
N GLU A 87 5.45 -3.59 -12.92
CA GLU A 87 4.06 -3.78 -12.54
C GLU A 87 3.48 -2.49 -11.93
N ILE A 88 2.21 -2.21 -12.19
CA ILE A 88 1.43 -1.17 -11.51
C ILE A 88 0.41 -1.88 -10.61
N GLU A 89 0.25 -1.39 -9.39
CA GLU A 89 -0.69 -1.90 -8.40
C GLU A 89 -1.67 -0.80 -7.98
N LEU A 90 -2.94 -1.18 -7.86
CA LEU A 90 -3.98 -0.43 -7.19
C LEU A 90 -4.56 -1.32 -6.09
N ALA A 91 -4.50 -0.87 -4.83
CA ALA A 91 -5.00 -1.62 -3.69
C ALA A 91 -6.02 -0.82 -2.89
N TRP A 92 -7.08 -1.51 -2.47
CA TRP A 92 -8.11 -1.02 -1.58
C TRP A 92 -8.10 -1.88 -0.31
N LEU A 93 -7.97 -1.21 0.83
CA LEU A 93 -7.88 -1.86 2.13
C LEU A 93 -9.14 -1.50 2.93
N ASN A 94 -9.60 -2.44 3.73
CA ASN A 94 -10.66 -2.18 4.69
C ASN A 94 -10.15 -1.21 5.76
N ASP A 95 -11.08 -0.40 6.26
CA ASP A 95 -10.83 0.45 7.41
C ASP A 95 -10.47 -0.42 8.61
N TYR A 96 -9.59 0.08 9.47
CA TYR A 96 -9.24 -0.58 10.71
C TYR A 96 -9.16 0.42 11.86
N ASP A 97 -9.58 -0.06 13.03
CA ASP A 97 -9.56 0.71 14.26
C ASP A 97 -8.32 0.37 15.08
N VAL A 98 -7.78 1.39 15.72
CA VAL A 98 -6.62 1.28 16.60
C VAL A 98 -6.87 2.07 17.87
N VAL A 99 -6.56 1.44 19.00
CA VAL A 99 -6.58 2.13 20.30
C VAL A 99 -5.15 2.38 20.73
N SER A 100 -4.78 3.65 20.90
CA SER A 100 -3.48 4.06 21.42
C SER A 100 -3.63 4.87 22.69
N ALA A 101 -2.56 5.02 23.46
CA ALA A 101 -2.53 5.98 24.55
C ALA A 101 -2.95 7.38 24.06
N SER A 102 -3.60 8.19 24.91
CA SER A 102 -3.81 9.63 24.70
C SER A 102 -2.91 10.46 25.65
N PHE A 103 -3.18 11.76 25.84
CA PHE A 103 -2.49 12.62 26.78
C PHE A 103 -3.10 12.55 28.19
N PRO A 104 -2.29 12.67 29.25
CA PRO A 104 -0.81 12.59 29.25
C PRO A 104 -0.36 11.20 28.78
N GLY A 105 0.73 11.10 27.99
CA GLY A 105 1.18 9.84 27.36
C GLY A 105 1.67 8.75 28.31
N LEU A 106 2.27 7.70 27.75
CA LEU A 106 2.85 6.58 28.51
C LEU A 106 3.90 7.05 29.54
N PRO A 107 4.03 6.36 30.70
CA PRO A 107 3.36 5.12 31.09
C PRO A 107 1.98 5.30 31.75
N ASN A 108 1.50 6.54 31.95
CA ASN A 108 0.30 6.82 32.74
C ASN A 108 -0.81 7.49 31.90
N PRO A 109 -1.33 6.85 30.84
CA PRO A 109 -2.42 7.40 30.04
C PRO A 109 -3.73 7.42 30.82
N VAL A 110 -4.34 8.60 30.91
CA VAL A 110 -5.67 8.77 31.52
C VAL A 110 -6.78 8.50 30.50
N PHE A 111 -6.52 8.84 29.24
CA PHE A 111 -7.43 8.64 28.11
C PHE A 111 -6.75 7.80 27.03
N HIS A 112 -7.54 7.28 26.09
CA HIS A 112 -7.06 6.52 24.95
C HIS A 112 -7.70 7.07 23.68
N TYR A 113 -6.87 7.27 22.66
CA TYR A 113 -7.37 7.59 21.33
C TYR A 113 -7.98 6.35 20.70
N ARG A 114 -9.20 6.48 20.19
CA ARG A 114 -9.78 5.54 19.22
C ARG A 114 -9.56 6.15 17.85
N THR A 115 -8.72 5.51 17.05
CA THR A 115 -8.35 5.99 15.73
C THR A 115 -8.85 5.05 14.66
N ASN A 116 -9.72 5.53 13.77
CA ASN A 116 -10.10 4.83 12.56
C ASN A 116 -9.17 5.27 11.42
N ILE A 117 -8.63 4.30 10.68
CA ILE A 117 -7.75 4.55 9.54
C ILE A 117 -8.30 3.84 8.30
N GLN A 118 -8.70 4.63 7.31
CA GLN A 118 -9.00 4.15 5.96
C GLN A 118 -7.76 4.32 5.08
N THR A 119 -7.44 3.32 4.25
CA THR A 119 -6.28 3.39 3.35
C THR A 119 -6.54 2.77 1.99
N GLY A 120 -6.10 3.46 0.94
CA GLY A 120 -5.95 2.91 -0.41
C GLY A 120 -4.60 3.31 -0.98
N ARG A 121 -4.08 2.57 -1.96
CA ARG A 121 -2.79 2.91 -2.57
C ARG A 121 -2.73 2.64 -4.06
N ILE A 122 -1.91 3.43 -4.73
CA ILE A 122 -1.52 3.24 -6.12
C ILE A 122 -0.01 3.39 -6.24
N GLY A 123 0.65 2.48 -6.96
CA GLY A 123 2.09 2.56 -7.13
C GLY A 123 2.62 1.65 -8.22
N ALA A 124 3.94 1.68 -8.35
CA ALA A 124 4.69 0.88 -9.29
C ALA A 124 5.68 -0.02 -8.56
N ASN A 125 5.80 -1.25 -9.05
CA ASN A 125 6.66 -2.30 -8.52
C ASN A 125 7.61 -2.76 -9.63
N LEU A 126 8.83 -3.09 -9.25
CA LEU A 126 9.81 -3.78 -10.08
C LEU A 126 10.14 -5.10 -9.41
N TRP A 127 9.86 -6.18 -10.12
CA TRP A 127 10.14 -7.54 -9.67
C TRP A 127 11.29 -8.13 -10.46
N SER A 128 12.30 -8.63 -9.76
CA SER A 128 13.50 -9.24 -10.31
C SER A 128 13.40 -10.75 -10.15
N LEU A 129 13.67 -11.50 -11.23
CA LEU A 129 13.75 -12.96 -11.15
C LEU A 129 14.87 -13.39 -10.20
N VAL A 130 14.54 -14.27 -9.26
CA VAL A 130 15.50 -14.88 -8.32
C VAL A 130 15.78 -16.32 -8.74
N GLU A 131 14.73 -17.10 -8.97
CA GLU A 131 14.84 -18.51 -9.36
C GLU A 131 13.62 -18.91 -10.21
N GLN A 132 13.84 -19.83 -11.15
CA GLN A 132 12.80 -20.35 -12.03
C GLN A 132 12.94 -21.87 -12.19
N GLY A 133 11.85 -22.58 -11.92
CA GLY A 133 11.69 -23.99 -12.25
C GLY A 133 10.81 -24.18 -13.49
N GLN A 134 10.38 -25.43 -13.71
CA GLN A 134 9.60 -25.79 -14.91
C GLN A 134 8.22 -25.12 -14.99
N ASN A 135 7.56 -24.89 -13.84
CA ASN A 135 6.20 -24.37 -13.76
C ASN A 135 6.03 -23.36 -12.61
N TRP A 136 7.14 -22.83 -12.12
CA TRP A 136 7.14 -21.87 -11.02
C TRP A 136 8.31 -20.91 -11.14
N ARG A 137 8.17 -19.75 -10.53
CA ARG A 137 9.24 -18.77 -10.39
C ARG A 137 9.11 -17.98 -9.09
N ALA A 138 10.24 -17.59 -8.54
CA ALA A 138 10.36 -16.74 -7.38
C ALA A 138 11.01 -15.41 -7.78
N GLU A 139 10.51 -14.32 -7.22
CA GLU A 139 10.95 -12.97 -7.56
C GLU A 139 11.11 -12.12 -6.31
N PHE A 140 12.06 -11.19 -6.36
CA PHE A 140 12.27 -10.16 -5.36
C PHE A 140 11.82 -8.81 -5.90
N GLY A 141 11.01 -8.10 -5.13
CA GLY A 141 10.36 -6.88 -5.55
C GLY A 141 10.76 -5.68 -4.70
N ILE A 142 10.86 -4.53 -5.35
CA ILE A 142 10.81 -3.21 -4.71
C ILE A 142 9.74 -2.38 -5.39
N GLY A 143 9.14 -1.44 -4.66
CA GLY A 143 8.13 -0.58 -5.24
C GLY A 143 7.84 0.62 -4.37
N GLY A 144 6.93 1.44 -4.85
CA GLY A 144 6.46 2.59 -4.12
C GLY A 144 5.43 3.39 -4.91
N GLY A 145 4.85 4.37 -4.25
CA GLY A 145 3.81 5.18 -4.83
C GLY A 145 3.15 6.06 -3.79
N LEU A 146 1.84 6.22 -3.95
CA LEU A 146 1.01 7.09 -3.13
C LEU A 146 -0.03 6.26 -2.39
N ALA A 147 -0.15 6.52 -1.09
CA ALA A 147 -1.20 5.99 -0.23
C ALA A 147 -2.14 7.14 0.15
N TYR A 148 -3.42 7.00 -0.19
CA TYR A 148 -4.47 7.81 0.39
C TYR A 148 -4.75 7.30 1.80
N GLN A 149 -4.83 8.20 2.76
CA GLN A 149 -5.16 7.89 4.14
C GLN A 149 -6.19 8.89 4.65
N GLU A 150 -7.24 8.37 5.27
CA GLU A 150 -8.13 9.15 6.11
C GLU A 150 -7.98 8.65 7.55
N ILE A 151 -7.67 9.59 8.44
CA ILE A 151 -7.43 9.32 9.85
C ILE A 151 -8.43 10.14 10.63
N GLN A 152 -9.22 9.47 11.46
CA GLN A 152 -10.15 10.09 12.40
C GLN A 152 -9.79 9.58 13.80
N THR A 153 -9.62 10.49 14.76
CA THR A 153 -9.25 10.14 16.13
C THR A 153 -10.08 10.92 17.15
N ASP A 154 -10.40 10.28 18.26
CA ASP A 154 -11.01 10.92 19.42
C ASP A 154 -10.62 10.20 20.73
N ASP A 155 -10.59 10.94 21.84
CA ASP A 155 -10.42 10.38 23.19
C ASP A 155 -11.53 10.78 24.16
N THR A 156 -12.69 11.22 23.62
CA THR A 156 -13.83 11.86 24.30
C THR A 156 -13.65 13.33 24.73
N VAL A 157 -12.40 13.82 24.83
CA VAL A 157 -12.10 15.20 25.27
C VAL A 157 -11.59 16.05 24.11
N VAL A 158 -10.74 15.46 23.28
CA VAL A 158 -10.19 16.04 22.05
C VAL A 158 -10.45 15.12 20.87
N ASN A 159 -10.53 15.70 19.68
CA ASN A 159 -10.70 14.97 18.44
C ASN A 159 -9.92 15.63 17.31
N GLY A 160 -9.71 14.89 16.23
CA GLY A 160 -9.12 15.41 15.01
C GLY A 160 -9.38 14.48 13.84
N SER A 161 -9.45 15.06 12.65
CA SER A 161 -9.54 14.30 11.42
C SER A 161 -8.69 14.91 10.32
N LYS A 162 -8.19 14.06 9.42
CA LYS A 162 -7.48 14.48 8.23
C LYS A 162 -7.56 13.40 7.18
N SER A 163 -7.86 13.81 5.94
CA SER A 163 -7.58 13.02 4.75
C SER A 163 -6.38 13.59 4.02
N GLY A 164 -5.63 12.72 3.36
CA GLY A 164 -4.46 13.14 2.62
C GLY A 164 -3.79 12.02 1.86
N VAL A 165 -2.71 12.37 1.19
CA VAL A 165 -1.88 11.44 0.43
C VAL A 165 -0.47 11.48 1.00
N SER A 166 0.09 10.31 1.27
CA SER A 166 1.49 10.14 1.69
C SER A 166 2.21 9.21 0.72
N GLY A 167 3.53 9.36 0.63
CA GLY A 167 4.35 8.39 -0.09
C GLY A 167 4.40 7.07 0.65
N TYR A 168 4.47 5.96 -0.07
CA TYR A 168 4.81 4.66 0.50
C TYR A 168 5.93 3.99 -0.29
N GLY A 169 6.66 3.11 0.40
CA GLY A 169 7.62 2.20 -0.20
C GLY A 169 7.28 0.76 0.14
N MET A 170 7.67 -0.17 -0.73
CA MET A 170 7.52 -1.60 -0.49
C MET A 170 8.76 -2.40 -0.90
N VAL A 171 8.97 -3.50 -0.21
CA VAL A 171 9.96 -4.53 -0.55
C VAL A 171 9.38 -5.90 -0.23
N GLY A 172 9.71 -6.92 -1.02
CA GLY A 172 9.28 -8.27 -0.66
C GLY A 172 9.62 -9.34 -1.68
N LEU A 173 8.99 -10.49 -1.51
CA LEU A 173 9.14 -11.67 -2.36
C LEU A 173 7.78 -12.09 -2.89
N ARG A 174 7.76 -12.61 -4.12
CA ARG A 174 6.58 -13.31 -4.65
C ARG A 174 6.97 -14.61 -5.32
N TYR A 175 6.06 -15.55 -5.23
CA TYR A 175 6.11 -16.85 -5.87
C TYR A 175 4.95 -16.96 -6.85
N LEU A 176 5.26 -17.35 -8.08
CA LEU A 176 4.30 -17.55 -9.15
C LEU A 176 4.34 -19.02 -9.55
N ARG A 177 3.17 -19.63 -9.75
CA ARG A 177 3.04 -21.01 -10.25
C ARG A 177 2.10 -21.04 -11.43
N ASP A 178 2.56 -21.57 -12.55
CA ASP A 178 1.75 -21.70 -13.76
C ASP A 178 0.58 -22.67 -13.52
N VAL A 179 -0.60 -22.28 -13.99
CA VAL A 179 -1.85 -23.06 -13.95
C VAL A 179 -2.48 -23.01 -15.33
N GLY A 180 -2.27 -24.09 -16.09
CA GLY A 180 -2.62 -24.13 -17.51
C GLY A 180 -1.72 -23.21 -18.34
N ASN A 181 -2.18 -22.81 -19.51
CA ASN A 181 -1.37 -22.04 -20.45
C ASN A 181 -1.43 -20.52 -20.17
N GLN A 182 -2.53 -20.03 -19.61
CA GLN A 182 -2.82 -18.59 -19.50
C GLN A 182 -2.92 -18.09 -18.06
N GLY A 183 -2.58 -18.92 -17.07
CA GLY A 183 -2.82 -18.64 -15.66
C GLY A 183 -1.58 -18.78 -14.80
N GLN A 184 -1.46 -17.94 -13.78
CA GLN A 184 -0.50 -18.14 -12.71
C GLN A 184 -1.13 -17.86 -11.36
N LEU A 185 -0.97 -18.78 -10.40
CA LEU A 185 -1.25 -18.49 -8.99
C LEU A 185 -0.09 -17.68 -8.42
N THR A 186 -0.42 -16.67 -7.63
CA THR A 186 0.56 -15.81 -6.98
C THR A 186 0.41 -15.89 -5.46
N ALA A 187 1.55 -15.96 -4.77
CA ALA A 187 1.66 -15.80 -3.33
C ALA A 187 2.83 -14.85 -3.05
N SER A 188 2.62 -13.82 -2.22
CA SER A 188 3.67 -12.86 -1.89
C SER A 188 3.69 -12.49 -0.42
N ALA A 189 4.88 -12.17 0.05
CA ALA A 189 5.14 -11.62 1.37
C ALA A 189 5.93 -10.33 1.18
N VAL A 190 5.34 -9.22 1.60
CA VAL A 190 5.92 -7.88 1.39
C VAL A 190 5.85 -7.06 2.67
N VAL A 191 6.74 -6.08 2.79
CA VAL A 191 6.70 -5.07 3.85
C VAL A 191 6.45 -3.74 3.19
N VAL A 192 5.41 -3.04 3.65
CA VAL A 192 5.00 -1.72 3.15
C VAL A 192 5.20 -0.70 4.26
N LYS A 193 5.82 0.43 3.93
CA LYS A 193 6.01 1.54 4.86
C LYS A 193 5.34 2.78 4.30
N THR A 194 4.41 3.38 5.04
CA THR A 194 3.82 4.68 4.68
C THR A 194 4.56 5.83 5.37
N GLY A 195 4.51 7.00 4.74
CA GLY A 195 4.98 8.24 5.36
C GLY A 195 4.22 8.58 6.65
N LYS A 196 4.79 9.50 7.44
CA LYS A 196 4.16 10.05 8.64
C LYS A 196 3.06 11.04 8.23
N SER A 197 1.86 10.84 8.77
CA SER A 197 0.70 11.70 8.60
C SER A 197 0.35 12.34 9.94
N SER A 198 0.35 13.68 10.01
CA SER A 198 0.01 14.41 11.23
C SER A 198 -1.37 15.06 11.14
N ILE A 199 -2.17 14.89 12.18
CA ILE A 199 -3.50 15.45 12.39
C ILE A 199 -3.46 16.45 13.55
N SER A 200 -4.13 17.59 13.37
CA SER A 200 -4.33 18.56 14.45
C SER A 200 -5.50 18.10 15.31
N LEU A 201 -5.39 18.32 16.62
CA LEU A 201 -6.39 17.97 17.61
C LEU A 201 -7.02 19.24 18.15
N ALA A 202 -8.33 19.22 18.35
CA ALA A 202 -9.06 20.29 19.03
C ALA A 202 -9.92 19.72 20.15
N ASN A 203 -10.14 20.50 21.19
CA ASN A 203 -11.13 20.15 22.21
C ASN A 203 -12.56 20.36 21.69
N LEU A 204 -13.58 19.95 22.47
CA LEU A 204 -14.99 20.13 22.12
C LEU A 204 -15.42 21.60 21.90
N GLY A 205 -14.62 22.56 22.36
CA GLY A 205 -14.81 24.00 22.12
C GLY A 205 -14.12 24.54 20.87
N GLY A 206 -13.46 23.68 20.08
CA GLY A 206 -12.73 24.06 18.87
C GLY A 206 -11.37 24.72 19.13
N VAL A 207 -10.88 24.70 20.37
CA VAL A 207 -9.56 25.25 20.73
C VAL A 207 -8.49 24.20 20.42
N ASP A 208 -7.38 24.64 19.82
CA ASP A 208 -6.22 23.80 19.54
C ASP A 208 -5.75 23.08 20.81
N ALA A 209 -5.67 21.75 20.71
CA ALA A 209 -5.29 20.85 21.78
C ALA A 209 -3.97 20.12 21.48
N GLY A 210 -3.43 20.27 20.27
CA GLY A 210 -2.14 19.74 19.87
C GLY A 210 -2.21 18.91 18.60
N ASN A 211 -1.42 17.85 18.52
CA ASN A 211 -1.38 17.00 17.35
C ASN A 211 -1.17 15.52 17.68
N LEU A 212 -1.67 14.67 16.78
CA LEU A 212 -1.35 13.25 16.70
C LEU A 212 -0.71 12.98 15.34
N SER A 213 0.24 12.08 15.29
CA SER A 213 0.92 11.68 14.07
C SER A 213 1.01 10.17 14.01
N VAL A 214 0.75 9.63 12.82
CA VAL A 214 0.73 8.19 12.58
C VAL A 214 1.69 7.87 11.45
N SER A 215 2.50 6.83 11.63
CA SER A 215 3.23 6.18 10.55
C SER A 215 3.06 4.68 10.65
N THR A 216 2.98 3.97 9.51
CA THR A 216 2.72 2.54 9.50
C THR A 216 3.86 1.77 8.83
N LEU A 217 4.20 0.64 9.43
CA LEU A 217 5.03 -0.41 8.83
C LEU A 217 4.22 -1.70 8.83
N THR A 218 3.95 -2.24 7.66
CA THR A 218 2.96 -3.29 7.48
C THR A 218 3.59 -4.48 6.78
N PRO A 219 3.86 -5.59 7.48
CA PRO A 219 3.98 -6.89 6.83
C PRO A 219 2.64 -7.28 6.21
N GLU A 220 2.65 -7.64 4.93
CA GLU A 220 1.50 -8.10 4.17
C GLU A 220 1.79 -9.46 3.56
N PHE A 221 0.79 -10.33 3.63
CA PHE A 221 0.72 -11.54 2.83
C PHE A 221 -0.37 -11.38 1.78
N ARG A 222 -0.08 -11.80 0.55
CA ARG A 222 -1.04 -11.70 -0.57
C ARG A 222 -1.12 -13.02 -1.31
N ILE A 223 -2.32 -13.38 -1.71
CA ILE A 223 -2.59 -14.54 -2.57
C ILE A 223 -3.51 -14.12 -3.70
N GLY A 224 -3.32 -14.69 -4.88
CA GLY A 224 -4.07 -14.23 -6.03
C GLY A 224 -3.84 -15.05 -7.28
N TYR A 225 -4.26 -14.45 -8.39
CA TYR A 225 -4.18 -15.05 -9.71
C TYR A 225 -3.80 -13.99 -10.74
N HIS A 226 -2.87 -14.33 -11.64
CA HIS A 226 -2.52 -13.58 -12.82
C HIS A 226 -3.08 -14.25 -14.06
N LEU A 227 -3.80 -13.49 -14.88
CA LEU A 227 -4.23 -13.88 -16.22
C LEU A 227 -3.21 -13.34 -17.23
N ILE A 228 -2.53 -14.23 -17.95
CA ILE A 228 -1.62 -13.88 -19.03
C ILE A 228 -2.42 -13.47 -20.27
N LEU A 229 -2.06 -12.35 -20.87
CA LEU A 229 -2.74 -11.74 -22.01
C LEU A 229 -1.94 -11.92 -23.29
N GLY A 230 -2.61 -12.38 -24.34
CA GLY A 230 -2.10 -12.37 -25.72
C GLY A 230 -1.29 -13.59 -26.15
N GLN A 231 -1.64 -14.77 -25.64
CA GLN A 231 -1.29 -16.05 -26.28
C GLN A 231 -2.23 -16.36 -27.45
#